data_AF-A0AA37RVN3-F1
#
_entry.id   AF-A0AA37RVN3-F1
#
_cell.length_a   1.000
_cell.length_b   1.000
_cell.length_c   1.000
_cell.angle_alpha   90.00
_cell.angle_beta   90.00
_cell.angle_gamma   90.00
#
_symmetry.space_group_name_H-M   'P 1'
#
loop_
_entity.id
_entity.type
_entity.pdbx_description
1 polymer ?
#
loop_
_entity_poly.entity_id
_entity_poly.type
_entity_poly.pdbx_seq_one_letter_code
_entity_poly.pdbx_strand_id
1 'polypeptide(L)'
;MTHQANPSCVDLIKNPMPKPTDKTEQWQVFNKSWEDQIRGKGIKVHEEHASAKLRAAMVGDPFAVEIPELTPEMEGLIRDNASEEMYMNWKENGGKAMRDIDPERFDKICEEIAGRDEKYEAAGVTIIKNKLGWYPEEALNYNGAWNGPRLLSIYAGAKWRGAHNGILVAEDCGPVKGCEASSRAATIALIEEDPEAAIIPFLSHEPNPTIVGPGFGGLDLADWRLMPNKTILWGYGVADRSQIAAAQATGEHTPAGWPRGRDLFMRLLDRLGYKQETWWFDSNLGYHEDCVMMNLVEGVVGLPDDGKFGQWGELPLVLKDWEILPIAVEDVKNGACNATTLGDGRIFIDSSCTQTMKLLESKGYEPIPIDYQTCWTTFNSGIDCSDSNIWREND
;
A
#
# COMPACT_ATOMS: atom_id res chain seq x y z
N MET A 1 30.30 -9.76 16.31
CA MET A 1 30.42 -8.72 15.28
C MET A 1 29.49 -7.60 15.70
N THR A 2 30.00 -6.39 15.88
CA THR A 2 29.17 -5.22 16.15
C THR A 2 28.27 -5.01 14.93
N HIS A 3 26.95 -5.07 15.10
CA HIS A 3 26.01 -4.65 14.06
C HIS A 3 26.36 -3.20 13.71
N GLN A 4 27.00 -2.96 12.57
CA GLN A 4 26.91 -1.64 11.95
C GLN A 4 25.42 -1.44 11.67
N ALA A 5 24.82 -0.43 12.30
CA ALA A 5 23.46 -0.04 11.98
C ALA A 5 23.38 0.19 10.46
N ASN A 6 22.37 -0.39 9.81
CA ASN A 6 22.12 -0.08 8.41
C ASN A 6 21.88 1.43 8.30
N PRO A 7 22.42 2.11 7.27
CA PRO A 7 22.18 3.54 7.09
C PRO A 7 20.68 3.81 6.91
N SER A 8 20.19 4.91 7.51
CA SER A 8 18.82 5.35 7.31
C SER A 8 18.60 5.84 5.87
N CYS A 9 17.35 6.00 5.44
CA CYS A 9 17.10 6.62 4.12
C CYS A 9 17.58 8.07 4.05
N VAL A 10 17.53 8.82 5.17
CA VAL A 10 18.11 10.17 5.28
C VAL A 10 19.62 10.15 5.04
N ASP A 11 20.32 9.14 5.59
CA ASP A 11 21.76 8.97 5.37
C ASP A 11 22.06 8.62 3.90
N LEU A 12 21.26 7.72 3.32
CA LEU A 12 21.42 7.25 1.94
C LEU A 12 21.09 8.32 0.89
N ILE A 13 20.22 9.29 1.20
CA ILE A 13 19.99 10.44 0.31
C ILE A 13 21.22 11.33 0.26
N LYS A 14 21.84 11.58 1.41
CA LYS A 14 23.03 12.43 1.52
C LYS A 14 24.28 11.73 1.00
N ASN A 15 24.37 10.42 1.23
CA ASN A 15 25.52 9.59 0.92
C ASN A 15 25.04 8.25 0.30
N PRO A 16 24.54 8.27 -0.94
CA PRO A 16 24.09 7.05 -1.59
C PRO A 16 25.26 6.08 -1.79
N MET A 17 24.94 4.80 -1.88
CA MET A 17 25.93 3.80 -2.29
C MET A 17 26.46 4.16 -3.68
N PRO A 18 27.76 3.96 -3.97
CA PRO A 18 28.31 4.26 -5.30
C PRO A 18 27.51 3.56 -6.39
N LYS A 19 26.97 4.33 -7.35
CA LYS A 19 26.27 3.79 -8.51
C LYS A 19 27.29 3.44 -9.59
N PRO A 20 27.46 2.15 -9.96
CA PRO A 20 28.37 1.77 -11.04
C PRO A 20 28.04 2.50 -12.34
N THR A 21 29.01 2.71 -13.24
CA THR A 21 28.74 3.30 -14.56
C THR A 21 28.29 2.25 -15.57
N ASP A 22 28.75 1.01 -15.44
CA ASP A 22 28.30 -0.11 -16.25
C ASP A 22 26.91 -0.58 -15.83
N LYS A 23 26.00 -0.72 -16.80
CA LYS A 23 24.61 -1.10 -16.54
C LYS A 23 24.49 -2.52 -15.97
N THR A 24 25.31 -3.45 -16.42
CA THR A 24 25.28 -4.84 -15.92
C THR A 24 25.67 -4.86 -14.45
N GLU A 25 26.73 -4.14 -14.09
CA GLU A 25 27.19 -4.00 -12.71
C GLU A 25 26.15 -3.29 -11.84
N GLN A 26 25.49 -2.22 -12.34
CA GLN A 26 24.39 -1.56 -11.63
C GLN A 26 23.29 -2.56 -11.25
N TRP A 27 22.82 -3.35 -12.21
CA TRP A 27 21.77 -4.35 -11.98
C TRP A 27 22.20 -5.47 -11.04
N GLN A 28 23.46 -5.91 -11.10
CA GLN A 28 24.01 -6.90 -10.17
C GLN A 28 24.03 -6.38 -8.73
N VAL A 29 24.53 -5.15 -8.52
CA VAL A 29 24.55 -4.52 -7.19
C VAL A 29 23.12 -4.30 -6.68
N PHE A 30 22.24 -3.80 -7.55
CA PHE A 30 20.83 -3.55 -7.22
C PHE A 30 20.11 -4.82 -6.77
N ASN A 31 20.12 -5.88 -7.59
CA ASN A 31 19.46 -7.13 -7.27
C ASN A 31 20.06 -7.78 -6.02
N LYS A 32 21.39 -7.80 -5.91
CA LYS A 32 22.07 -8.35 -4.74
C LYS A 32 21.66 -7.64 -3.44
N SER A 33 21.46 -6.32 -3.47
CA SER A 33 21.05 -5.57 -2.28
C SER A 33 19.67 -5.99 -1.75
N TRP A 34 18.76 -6.42 -2.62
CA TRP A 34 17.47 -7.00 -2.24
C TRP A 34 17.63 -8.43 -1.73
N GLU A 35 18.36 -9.28 -2.45
CA GLU A 35 18.54 -10.68 -2.08
C GLU A 35 19.22 -10.86 -0.72
N ASP A 36 20.25 -10.06 -0.42
CA ASP A 36 20.98 -10.08 0.86
C ASP A 36 20.06 -9.70 2.05
N GLN A 37 18.90 -9.08 1.79
CA GLN A 37 17.92 -8.80 2.81
C GLN A 37 17.07 -10.01 3.21
N ILE A 38 17.03 -11.06 2.38
CA ILE A 38 16.09 -12.19 2.53
C ILE A 38 16.82 -13.52 2.71
N ARG A 39 17.80 -13.82 1.86
CA ARG A 39 18.42 -15.15 1.79
C ARG A 39 19.08 -15.55 3.10
N GLY A 40 18.75 -16.75 3.58
CA GLY A 40 19.28 -17.33 4.81
C GLY A 40 18.75 -16.68 6.10
N LYS A 41 17.65 -15.93 6.04
CA LYS A 41 17.04 -15.26 7.20
C LYS A 41 15.74 -15.91 7.67
N GLY A 42 15.25 -16.94 6.97
CA GLY A 42 14.04 -17.66 7.32
C GLY A 42 12.78 -16.80 7.22
N ILE A 43 12.76 -15.81 6.31
CA ILE A 43 11.57 -15.00 6.06
C ILE A 43 10.56 -15.87 5.29
N LYS A 44 9.36 -16.01 5.84
CA LYS A 44 8.25 -16.70 5.17
C LYS A 44 7.46 -15.75 4.28
N VAL A 45 6.81 -16.32 3.28
CA VAL A 45 5.67 -15.69 2.60
C VAL A 45 4.42 -16.28 3.23
N HIS A 46 3.83 -15.55 4.17
CA HIS A 46 2.64 -16.04 4.86
C HIS A 46 1.78 -14.91 5.39
N GLU A 47 0.53 -14.79 4.97
CA GLU A 47 -0.45 -13.91 5.63
C GLU A 47 -1.70 -14.70 6.00
N GLU A 48 -1.95 -14.91 7.30
CA GLU A 48 -3.19 -15.57 7.75
C GLU A 48 -4.40 -14.66 7.55
N HIS A 49 -4.26 -13.39 7.91
CA HIS A 49 -5.20 -12.30 7.70
C HIS A 49 -4.50 -10.96 8.04
N ALA A 50 -5.10 -9.85 7.62
CA ALA A 50 -4.54 -8.50 7.78
C ALA A 50 -4.30 -8.09 9.24
N SER A 51 -5.09 -8.64 10.17
CA SER A 51 -4.93 -8.40 11.62
C SER A 51 -3.98 -9.39 12.33
N ALA A 52 -3.36 -10.34 11.62
CA ALA A 52 -2.42 -11.28 12.23
C ALA A 52 -1.08 -10.56 12.51
N LYS A 53 -0.28 -11.17 13.39
CA LYS A 53 0.96 -10.57 13.89
C LYS A 53 1.97 -10.26 12.77
N LEU A 54 2.31 -8.99 12.58
CA LEU A 54 3.26 -8.55 11.55
C LEU A 54 4.71 -8.90 11.94
N ARG A 55 5.38 -9.67 11.09
CA ARG A 55 6.76 -10.13 11.31
C ARG A 55 7.72 -9.59 10.26
N ALA A 56 7.27 -9.48 9.01
CA ALA A 56 8.07 -8.91 7.92
C ALA A 56 7.20 -8.16 6.92
N ALA A 57 7.72 -7.02 6.44
CA ALA A 57 7.10 -6.20 5.42
C ALA A 57 8.13 -5.74 4.39
N MET A 58 7.69 -5.64 3.14
CA MET A 58 8.38 -4.83 2.14
C MET A 58 7.85 -3.40 2.24
N VAL A 59 8.70 -2.40 2.40
CA VAL A 59 8.26 -1.01 2.60
C VAL A 59 8.85 -0.10 1.53
N GLY A 60 8.13 0.98 1.22
CA GLY A 60 8.58 1.98 0.27
C GLY A 60 9.75 2.82 0.78
N ASP A 61 10.42 3.51 -0.14
CA ASP A 61 11.59 4.35 0.12
C ASP A 61 11.52 5.69 -0.64
N PRO A 62 12.33 6.69 -0.27
CA PRO A 62 12.24 8.02 -0.84
C PRO A 62 13.13 8.25 -2.08
N PHE A 63 13.74 7.21 -2.67
CA PHE A 63 14.79 7.42 -3.69
C PHE A 63 14.24 7.68 -5.10
N ALA A 64 12.94 7.50 -5.32
CA ALA A 64 12.22 7.86 -6.54
C ALA A 64 10.86 8.51 -6.20
N VAL A 65 10.92 9.72 -5.64
CA VAL A 65 9.73 10.53 -5.33
C VAL A 65 9.56 11.62 -6.39
N GLU A 66 8.55 11.43 -7.23
CA GLU A 66 8.10 12.39 -8.24
C GLU A 66 6.67 12.82 -7.91
N ILE A 67 6.31 14.06 -8.28
CA ILE A 67 4.92 14.51 -8.20
C ILE A 67 4.16 13.78 -9.31
N PRO A 68 3.08 13.02 -9.02
CA PRO A 68 2.37 12.26 -10.03
C PRO A 68 1.85 13.14 -11.17
N GLU A 69 1.99 12.66 -12.41
CA GLU A 69 1.34 13.28 -13.56
C GLU A 69 -0.16 13.03 -13.51
N LEU A 70 -0.98 14.08 -13.76
CA LEU A 70 -2.44 13.94 -13.91
C LEU A 70 -2.78 13.31 -15.26
N THR A 71 -2.52 12.01 -15.40
CA THR A 71 -3.06 11.19 -16.49
C THR A 71 -4.56 10.95 -16.26
N PRO A 72 -5.32 10.53 -17.29
CA PRO A 72 -6.73 10.18 -17.10
C PRO A 72 -6.97 9.10 -16.03
N GLU A 73 -6.01 8.18 -15.86
CA GLU A 73 -6.03 7.17 -14.80
C GLU A 73 -5.93 7.83 -13.42
N MET A 74 -4.95 8.72 -13.24
CA MET A 74 -4.74 9.43 -11.98
C MET A 74 -5.89 10.38 -11.65
N GLU A 75 -6.46 11.06 -12.64
CA GLU A 75 -7.68 11.86 -12.45
C GLU A 75 -8.84 10.98 -11.97
N GLY A 76 -8.98 9.78 -12.53
CA GLY A 76 -9.98 8.81 -12.10
C GLY A 76 -9.75 8.28 -10.69
N LEU A 77 -8.50 8.11 -10.27
CA LEU A 77 -8.12 7.60 -8.94
C LEU A 77 -8.47 8.59 -7.83
N ILE A 78 -8.16 9.87 -8.01
CA ILE A 78 -8.27 10.89 -6.94
C ILE A 78 -9.53 11.75 -7.01
N ARG A 79 -10.41 11.55 -8.00
CA ARG A 79 -11.51 12.48 -8.32
C ARG A 79 -12.44 12.83 -7.15
N ASP A 80 -12.63 11.91 -6.20
CA ASP A 80 -13.67 12.02 -5.18
C ASP A 80 -13.12 12.60 -3.87
N ASN A 81 -11.80 12.56 -3.65
CA ASN A 81 -11.19 12.90 -2.35
C ASN A 81 -9.90 13.72 -2.42
N ALA A 82 -9.43 14.10 -3.62
CA ALA A 82 -8.33 15.05 -3.76
C ALA A 82 -8.69 16.39 -3.10
N SER A 83 -7.78 16.90 -2.27
CA SER A 83 -7.84 18.31 -1.89
C SER A 83 -7.52 19.20 -3.09
N GLU A 84 -8.07 20.43 -3.11
CA GLU A 84 -7.78 21.40 -4.17
C GLU A 84 -6.27 21.70 -4.25
N GLU A 85 -5.61 21.79 -3.10
CA GLU A 85 -4.15 22.01 -3.03
C GLU A 85 -3.38 20.86 -3.68
N MET A 86 -3.71 19.61 -3.34
CA MET A 86 -3.05 18.43 -3.92
C MET A 86 -3.26 18.38 -5.44
N TYR A 87 -4.51 18.52 -5.89
CA TYR A 87 -4.86 18.49 -7.31
C TYR A 87 -4.11 19.57 -8.10
N MET A 88 -4.07 20.80 -7.59
CA MET A 88 -3.37 21.91 -8.25
C MET A 88 -1.86 21.71 -8.26
N ASN A 89 -1.28 21.19 -7.17
CA ASN A 89 0.15 20.87 -7.15
C ASN A 89 0.51 19.81 -8.20
N TRP A 90 -0.28 18.72 -8.30
CA TRP A 90 -0.06 17.68 -9.30
C TRP A 90 -0.22 18.20 -10.72
N LYS A 91 -1.20 19.08 -10.95
CA LYS A 91 -1.43 19.72 -12.25
C LYS A 91 -0.25 20.59 -12.70
N GLU A 92 0.35 21.34 -11.80
CA GLU A 92 1.42 22.29 -12.12
C GLU A 92 2.81 21.63 -12.18
N ASN A 93 3.01 20.57 -11.38
CA ASN A 93 4.32 19.98 -11.13
C ASN A 93 4.45 18.49 -11.47
N GLY A 94 3.39 17.86 -12.00
CA GLY A 94 3.41 16.46 -12.40
C GLY A 94 4.60 16.08 -13.28
N GLY A 95 5.19 14.93 -13.00
CA GLY A 95 6.35 14.36 -13.71
C GLY A 95 7.70 14.93 -13.28
N LYS A 96 7.71 15.88 -12.34
CA LYS A 96 8.95 16.48 -11.81
C LYS A 96 9.36 15.81 -10.50
N ALA A 97 10.66 15.65 -10.31
CA ALA A 97 11.21 15.13 -9.05
C ALA A 97 10.92 16.11 -7.90
N MET A 98 10.37 15.59 -6.80
CA MET A 98 9.94 16.43 -5.68
C MET A 98 11.10 17.20 -5.05
N ARG A 99 12.26 16.54 -4.92
CA ARG A 99 13.49 17.16 -4.41
C ARG A 99 13.94 18.41 -5.17
N ASP A 100 13.56 18.54 -6.45
CA ASP A 100 13.96 19.66 -7.31
C ASP A 100 12.93 20.81 -7.25
N ILE A 101 11.67 20.50 -6.93
CA ILE A 101 10.54 21.45 -6.93
C ILE A 101 10.22 21.95 -5.53
N ASP A 102 10.20 21.05 -4.55
CA ASP A 102 9.90 21.33 -3.15
C ASP A 102 10.86 20.51 -2.25
N PRO A 103 12.14 20.93 -2.14
CA PRO A 103 13.15 20.21 -1.37
C PRO A 103 12.79 20.13 0.12
N GLU A 104 12.11 21.12 0.68
CA GLU A 104 11.72 21.10 2.10
C GLU A 104 10.67 20.03 2.37
N ARG A 105 9.65 19.93 1.51
CA ARG A 105 8.65 18.85 1.60
C ARG A 105 9.28 17.48 1.35
N PHE A 106 10.21 17.38 0.39
CA PHE A 106 10.97 16.15 0.16
C PHE A 106 11.76 15.72 1.40
N ASP A 107 12.51 16.63 2.03
CA ASP A 107 13.27 16.33 3.25
C ASP A 107 12.36 15.83 4.38
N LYS A 108 11.19 16.45 4.56
CA LYS A 108 10.17 15.97 5.52
C LYS A 108 9.70 14.55 5.21
N ILE A 109 9.33 14.25 3.96
CA ILE A 109 8.95 12.89 3.55
C ILE A 109 10.06 11.88 3.88
N CYS A 110 11.33 12.26 3.70
CA CYS A 110 12.47 11.39 4.01
C CYS A 110 12.62 11.13 5.51
N GLU A 111 12.37 12.14 6.35
CA GLU A 111 12.34 12.03 7.81
C GLU A 111 11.17 11.17 8.29
N GLU A 112 9.98 11.36 7.73
CA GLU A 112 8.77 10.57 8.05
C GLU A 112 8.96 9.08 7.72
N ILE A 113 9.50 8.77 6.54
CA ILE A 113 9.84 7.40 6.13
C ILE A 113 10.91 6.79 7.05
N ALA A 114 11.94 7.55 7.42
CA ALA A 114 12.96 7.08 8.36
C ALA A 114 12.37 6.80 9.75
N GLY A 115 11.49 7.68 10.23
CA GLY A 115 10.80 7.53 11.52
C GLY A 115 9.87 6.32 11.55
N ARG A 116 9.19 6.00 10.43
CA ARG A 116 8.44 4.74 10.28
C ARG A 116 9.36 3.54 10.42
N ASP A 117 10.46 3.51 9.68
CA ASP A 117 11.37 2.37 9.66
C ASP A 117 11.98 2.09 11.03
N GLU A 118 12.41 3.13 11.74
CA GLU A 118 12.92 3.00 13.11
C GLU A 118 11.89 2.37 14.05
N LYS A 119 10.63 2.81 13.98
CA LYS A 119 9.54 2.31 14.83
C LYS A 119 9.16 0.87 14.49
N TYR A 120 9.20 0.49 13.22
CA TYR A 120 8.98 -0.88 12.77
C TYR A 120 10.06 -1.82 13.28
N GLU A 121 11.33 -1.46 13.10
CA GLU A 121 12.46 -2.24 13.60
C GLU A 121 12.44 -2.34 15.13
N ALA A 122 12.14 -1.23 15.84
CA ALA A 122 12.00 -1.22 17.30
C ALA A 122 10.85 -2.12 17.80
N ALA A 123 9.80 -2.29 17.00
CA ALA A 123 8.70 -3.19 17.30
C ALA A 123 8.98 -4.66 16.94
N GLY A 124 10.13 -4.95 16.31
CA GLY A 124 10.55 -6.30 15.90
C GLY A 124 10.11 -6.71 14.49
N VAL A 125 9.63 -5.77 13.67
CA VAL A 125 9.28 -6.03 12.26
C VAL A 125 10.55 -6.06 11.42
N THR A 126 10.70 -7.10 10.59
CA THR A 126 11.76 -7.15 9.59
C THR A 126 11.36 -6.34 8.35
N ILE A 127 12.15 -5.32 8.04
CA ILE A 127 11.92 -4.47 6.86
C ILE A 127 12.79 -4.92 5.67
N ILE A 128 12.16 -5.05 4.50
CA ILE A 128 12.80 -5.28 3.21
C ILE A 128 12.55 -4.05 2.33
N LYS A 129 13.60 -3.36 1.87
CA LYS A 129 13.47 -2.16 1.01
C LYS A 129 14.73 -1.89 0.19
N ASN A 130 14.71 -0.93 -0.72
CA ASN A 130 15.95 -0.47 -1.36
C ASN A 130 16.89 0.15 -0.30
N LYS A 131 18.17 -0.25 -0.31
CA LYS A 131 19.21 0.24 0.61
C LYS A 131 20.37 0.93 -0.10
N LEU A 132 20.21 1.30 -1.36
CA LEU A 132 21.28 1.86 -2.19
C LEU A 132 21.23 3.38 -2.34
N GLY A 133 20.08 4.02 -2.10
CA GLY A 133 19.91 5.46 -2.35
C GLY A 133 19.72 5.82 -3.84
N TRP A 134 19.56 4.82 -4.72
CA TRP A 134 19.31 5.01 -6.14
C TRP A 134 18.61 3.79 -6.76
N TYR A 135 18.05 4.01 -7.95
CA TYR A 135 17.45 2.98 -8.81
C TYR A 135 18.15 2.92 -10.18
N PRO A 136 18.21 1.74 -10.84
CA PRO A 136 18.46 1.65 -12.27
C PRO A 136 17.41 2.46 -13.05
N GLU A 137 17.82 3.11 -14.13
CA GLU A 137 16.91 3.98 -14.90
C GLU A 137 15.77 3.19 -15.55
N GLU A 138 16.02 1.95 -15.94
CA GLU A 138 15.00 1.09 -16.55
C GLU A 138 13.94 0.64 -15.53
N ALA A 139 14.26 0.57 -14.24
CA ALA A 139 13.28 0.32 -13.18
C ALA A 139 12.35 1.53 -12.99
N LEU A 140 12.90 2.75 -13.03
CA LEU A 140 12.14 3.99 -12.90
C LEU A 140 11.18 4.22 -14.08
N ASN A 141 11.63 3.87 -15.29
CA ASN A 141 10.90 4.09 -16.53
C ASN A 141 10.20 2.83 -17.06
N TYR A 142 9.90 1.86 -16.18
CA TYR A 142 9.31 0.58 -16.57
C TYR A 142 8.08 0.73 -17.48
N ASN A 143 7.24 1.75 -17.22
CA ASN A 143 6.02 2.01 -17.97
C ASN A 143 6.19 2.98 -19.16
N GLY A 144 7.41 3.45 -19.43
CA GLY A 144 7.67 4.52 -20.41
C GLY A 144 7.30 4.16 -21.85
N ALA A 145 7.29 2.87 -22.20
CA ALA A 145 6.98 2.41 -23.56
C ALA A 145 5.53 2.68 -24.01
N TRP A 146 4.61 2.92 -23.08
CA TRP A 146 3.22 3.27 -23.36
C TRP A 146 2.81 4.61 -22.74
N ASN A 147 3.79 5.48 -22.46
CA ASN A 147 3.59 6.76 -21.74
C ASN A 147 2.91 6.58 -20.38
N GLY A 148 3.20 5.49 -19.67
CA GLY A 148 2.74 5.30 -18.30
C GLY A 148 3.59 6.09 -17.30
N PRO A 149 3.09 6.25 -16.06
CA PRO A 149 3.78 7.00 -15.03
C PRO A 149 5.10 6.33 -14.63
N ARG A 150 6.06 7.16 -14.19
CA ARG A 150 7.31 6.70 -13.59
C ARG A 150 7.05 6.11 -12.20
N LEU A 151 7.98 5.27 -11.74
CA LEU A 151 7.90 4.65 -10.42
C LEU A 151 7.83 5.71 -9.33
N LEU A 152 6.83 5.60 -8.45
CA LEU A 152 6.79 6.28 -7.16
C LEU A 152 7.16 5.28 -6.06
N SER A 153 8.40 5.35 -5.57
CA SER A 153 9.01 4.30 -4.73
C SER A 153 8.48 4.23 -3.29
N ILE A 154 7.62 5.16 -2.87
CA ILE A 154 7.05 5.16 -1.51
C ILE A 154 6.00 4.06 -1.32
N TYR A 155 5.52 3.41 -2.40
CA TYR A 155 4.44 2.43 -2.35
C TYR A 155 4.89 1.00 -2.63
N ALA A 156 5.53 0.36 -1.65
CA ALA A 156 5.80 -1.07 -1.74
C ALA A 156 4.51 -1.90 -1.58
N GLY A 157 3.53 -1.40 -0.82
CA GLY A 157 2.25 -2.08 -0.54
C GLY A 157 1.31 -2.28 -1.71
N ALA A 158 1.48 -1.44 -2.73
CA ALA A 158 0.56 -1.40 -3.84
C ALA A 158 0.75 -2.55 -4.82
N LYS A 159 1.79 -3.40 -4.77
CA LYS A 159 2.02 -4.43 -5.82
C LYS A 159 2.07 -5.88 -5.33
N TRP A 160 2.30 -6.10 -4.04
CA TRP A 160 2.33 -7.45 -3.46
C TRP A 160 1.46 -7.49 -2.22
N ARG A 161 0.75 -8.61 -2.03
CA ARG A 161 0.09 -8.90 -0.76
C ARG A 161 0.22 -10.36 -0.44
N GLY A 162 0.64 -10.66 0.79
CA GLY A 162 0.60 -12.02 1.30
C GLY A 162 -0.84 -12.55 1.31
N ALA A 163 -1.00 -13.84 1.03
CA ALA A 163 -2.26 -14.54 1.23
C ALA A 163 -1.98 -16.01 1.49
N HIS A 164 -1.99 -16.42 2.76
CA HIS A 164 -1.36 -17.66 3.20
C HIS A 164 0.01 -17.82 2.54
N ASN A 165 0.35 -18.99 2.02
CA ASN A 165 1.63 -19.25 1.35
C ASN A 165 1.69 -18.67 -0.09
N GLY A 166 0.97 -17.58 -0.36
CA GLY A 166 0.90 -16.96 -1.67
C GLY A 166 1.32 -15.49 -1.62
N ILE A 167 2.00 -15.01 -2.67
CA ILE A 167 2.09 -13.58 -2.99
C ILE A 167 1.08 -13.31 -4.10
N LEU A 168 0.01 -12.58 -3.77
CA LEU A 168 -0.91 -12.03 -4.77
C LEU A 168 -0.24 -10.86 -5.47
N VAL A 169 -0.34 -10.83 -6.79
CA VAL A 169 0.13 -9.71 -7.63
C VAL A 169 -1.03 -9.27 -8.51
N ALA A 170 -1.40 -8.00 -8.46
CA ALA A 170 -2.59 -7.48 -9.16
C ALA A 170 -2.29 -6.39 -10.18
N GLU A 171 -3.33 -5.82 -10.78
CA GLU A 171 -3.27 -4.75 -11.76
C GLU A 171 -3.58 -3.41 -11.10
N ASP A 172 -2.58 -2.87 -10.40
CA ASP A 172 -2.71 -1.65 -9.61
C ASP A 172 -2.66 -0.39 -10.46
N CYS A 173 -3.30 0.67 -9.98
CA CYS A 173 -3.46 1.93 -10.70
C CYS A 173 -2.29 2.91 -10.46
N GLY A 174 -1.92 3.68 -11.48
CA GLY A 174 -1.02 4.82 -11.30
C GLY A 174 0.48 4.49 -11.19
N PRO A 175 1.27 5.28 -10.45
CA PRO A 175 2.75 5.23 -10.48
C PRO A 175 3.38 4.02 -9.77
N VAL A 176 2.56 3.12 -9.21
CA VAL A 176 2.98 1.90 -8.50
C VAL A 176 3.25 0.72 -9.43
N LYS A 177 2.86 0.82 -10.70
CA LYS A 177 3.05 -0.23 -11.72
C LYS A 177 4.53 -0.63 -11.90
N GLY A 178 5.46 0.28 -11.61
CA GLY A 178 6.90 0.02 -11.65
C GLY A 178 7.43 -0.81 -10.47
N CYS A 179 6.64 -1.01 -9.41
CA CYS A 179 7.10 -1.69 -8.19
C CYS A 179 7.53 -3.13 -8.48
N GLU A 180 6.83 -3.86 -9.34
CA GLU A 180 7.20 -5.23 -9.73
C GLU A 180 8.63 -5.30 -10.30
N ALA A 181 8.99 -4.35 -11.16
CA ALA A 181 10.32 -4.29 -11.74
C ALA A 181 11.37 -3.86 -10.72
N SER A 182 11.02 -2.95 -9.81
CA SER A 182 11.94 -2.34 -8.85
C SER A 182 12.33 -3.26 -7.70
N SER A 183 11.53 -4.28 -7.37
CA SER A 183 11.81 -5.21 -6.28
C SER A 183 11.83 -6.69 -6.69
N ARG A 184 11.83 -6.98 -8.00
CA ARG A 184 11.75 -8.36 -8.54
C ARG A 184 12.72 -9.35 -7.87
N ALA A 185 13.94 -8.90 -7.59
CA ALA A 185 14.96 -9.71 -6.91
C ALA A 185 14.55 -10.10 -5.48
N ALA A 186 13.86 -9.22 -4.77
CA ALA A 186 13.28 -9.52 -3.45
C ALA A 186 12.19 -10.60 -3.58
N THR A 187 11.25 -10.46 -4.52
CA THR A 187 10.20 -11.45 -4.73
C THR A 187 10.78 -12.83 -5.06
N ILE A 188 11.78 -12.90 -5.94
CA ILE A 188 12.45 -14.18 -6.26
C ILE A 188 13.12 -14.77 -5.01
N ALA A 189 13.86 -13.96 -4.26
CA ALA A 189 14.52 -14.42 -3.04
C ALA A 189 13.53 -14.91 -1.98
N LEU A 190 12.36 -14.27 -1.84
CA LEU A 190 11.30 -14.71 -0.93
C LEU A 190 10.77 -16.09 -1.29
N ILE A 191 10.46 -16.32 -2.58
CA ILE A 191 9.97 -17.62 -3.06
C ILE A 191 11.03 -18.72 -2.92
N GLU A 192 12.31 -18.40 -3.10
CA GLU A 192 13.39 -19.38 -2.94
C GLU A 192 13.72 -19.67 -1.46
N GLU A 193 13.51 -18.70 -0.56
CA GLU A 193 13.71 -18.85 0.89
C GLU A 193 12.58 -19.67 1.54
N ASP A 194 11.34 -19.51 1.07
CA ASP A 194 10.17 -20.24 1.57
C ASP A 194 9.65 -21.25 0.53
N PRO A 195 9.96 -22.56 0.68
CA PRO A 195 9.62 -23.57 -0.32
C PRO A 195 8.11 -23.83 -0.48
N GLU A 196 7.28 -23.38 0.47
CA GLU A 196 5.82 -23.49 0.37
C GLU A 196 5.20 -22.29 -0.36
N ALA A 197 5.98 -21.23 -0.59
CA ALA A 197 5.50 -19.99 -1.19
C ALA A 197 5.23 -20.14 -2.70
N ALA A 198 4.17 -19.46 -3.16
CA ALA A 198 3.82 -19.38 -4.57
C ALA A 198 3.51 -17.94 -4.98
N ILE A 199 3.83 -17.59 -6.24
CA ILE A 199 3.32 -16.37 -6.86
C ILE A 199 1.96 -16.68 -7.47
N ILE A 200 0.97 -15.84 -7.17
CA ILE A 200 -0.39 -15.93 -7.68
C ILE A 200 -0.66 -14.65 -8.49
N PRO A 201 -0.29 -14.64 -9.79
CA PRO A 201 -0.39 -13.43 -10.60
C PRO A 201 -1.80 -13.24 -11.16
N PHE A 202 -2.24 -11.99 -11.20
CA PHE A 202 -3.34 -11.53 -12.05
C PHE A 202 -2.83 -11.07 -13.42
N LEU A 203 -3.73 -10.59 -14.28
CA LEU A 203 -3.40 -10.08 -15.60
C LEU A 203 -2.39 -8.93 -15.52
N SER A 204 -1.48 -8.86 -16.49
CA SER A 204 -0.58 -7.72 -16.63
C SER A 204 -1.35 -6.46 -17.00
N HIS A 205 -0.81 -5.31 -16.61
CA HIS A 205 -1.41 -4.01 -16.87
C HIS A 205 -1.77 -3.79 -18.33
N GLU A 206 -2.94 -3.23 -18.58
CA GLU A 206 -3.30 -2.80 -19.91
C GLU A 206 -2.50 -1.55 -20.34
N PRO A 207 -1.86 -1.56 -21.52
CA PRO A 207 -1.00 -0.47 -21.98
C PRO A 207 -1.81 0.64 -22.66
N ASN A 208 -2.97 1.02 -22.11
CA ASN A 208 -3.84 2.02 -22.70
C ASN A 208 -3.78 3.35 -21.91
N PRO A 209 -3.12 4.40 -22.42
CA PRO A 209 -2.95 5.66 -21.69
C PRO A 209 -4.23 6.50 -21.56
N THR A 210 -5.35 6.08 -22.16
CA THR A 210 -6.62 6.83 -22.12
C THR A 210 -7.62 6.32 -21.10
N ILE A 211 -7.23 5.33 -20.28
CA ILE A 211 -8.08 4.76 -19.23
C ILE A 211 -8.35 5.78 -18.15
N VAL A 212 -9.58 5.79 -17.64
CA VAL A 212 -9.95 6.51 -16.42
C VAL A 212 -10.16 5.49 -15.30
N GLY A 213 -9.48 5.68 -14.17
CA GLY A 213 -9.56 4.77 -13.01
C GLY A 213 -9.08 3.34 -13.32
N PRO A 214 -9.83 2.28 -12.93
CA PRO A 214 -9.36 0.89 -12.93
C PRO A 214 -9.21 0.23 -14.30
N GLY A 215 -9.66 0.87 -15.39
CA GLY A 215 -9.54 0.26 -16.72
C GLY A 215 -10.32 -1.04 -16.92
N PHE A 216 -9.84 -1.89 -17.83
CA PHE A 216 -10.51 -3.09 -18.32
C PHE A 216 -10.27 -4.33 -17.47
N GLY A 217 -10.65 -4.24 -16.21
CA GLY A 217 -10.58 -5.33 -15.25
C GLY A 217 -9.50 -5.13 -14.19
N GLY A 218 -9.00 -3.90 -14.03
CA GLY A 218 -8.02 -3.58 -13.01
C GLY A 218 -8.50 -3.87 -11.60
N LEU A 219 -7.52 -4.15 -10.76
CA LEU A 219 -7.65 -4.56 -9.38
C LEU A 219 -6.46 -3.98 -8.63
N ASP A 220 -6.73 -3.07 -7.70
CA ASP A 220 -5.70 -2.50 -6.85
C ASP A 220 -5.63 -3.22 -5.51
N LEU A 221 -4.45 -3.69 -5.11
CA LEU A 221 -4.26 -4.47 -3.88
C LEU A 221 -4.73 -3.76 -2.61
N ALA A 222 -4.85 -2.44 -2.61
CA ALA A 222 -5.39 -1.67 -1.51
C ALA A 222 -6.93 -1.75 -1.37
N ASP A 223 -7.65 -2.26 -2.39
CA ASP A 223 -9.11 -2.46 -2.43
C ASP A 223 -9.58 -3.82 -1.86
N TRP A 224 -8.71 -4.58 -1.18
CA TRP A 224 -9.16 -5.77 -0.45
C TRP A 224 -8.35 -6.08 0.78
N ARG A 225 -8.94 -6.87 1.68
CA ARG A 225 -8.28 -7.44 2.86
C ARG A 225 -8.43 -8.94 2.92
N LEU A 226 -7.34 -9.63 3.27
CA LEU A 226 -7.45 -11.00 3.72
C LEU A 226 -7.98 -11.00 5.16
N MET A 227 -9.18 -11.51 5.31
CA MET A 227 -9.89 -11.71 6.57
C MET A 227 -9.78 -13.18 7.00
N PRO A 228 -10.05 -13.50 8.28
CA PRO A 228 -9.97 -14.87 8.77
C PRO A 228 -10.74 -15.89 7.92
N ASN A 229 -10.30 -17.15 8.00
CA ASN A 229 -10.90 -18.29 7.29
C ASN A 229 -10.85 -18.18 5.75
N LYS A 230 -9.75 -17.63 5.21
CA LYS A 230 -9.54 -17.43 3.77
C LYS A 230 -10.59 -16.53 3.10
N THR A 231 -11.13 -15.56 3.82
CA THR A 231 -12.15 -14.66 3.28
C THR A 231 -11.48 -13.41 2.76
N ILE A 232 -11.60 -13.10 1.48
CA ILE A 232 -11.15 -11.83 0.91
C ILE A 232 -12.33 -10.87 0.95
N LEU A 233 -12.22 -9.80 1.74
CA LEU A 233 -13.17 -8.70 1.71
C LEU A 233 -12.71 -7.72 0.63
N TRP A 234 -13.53 -7.53 -0.40
CA TRP A 234 -13.26 -6.57 -1.47
C TRP A 234 -14.03 -5.27 -1.23
N GLY A 235 -13.33 -4.15 -1.08
CA GLY A 235 -13.90 -2.81 -0.95
C GLY A 235 -13.91 -2.06 -2.28
N TYR A 236 -15.08 -1.53 -2.66
CA TYR A 236 -15.19 -0.65 -3.83
C TYR A 236 -15.77 0.70 -3.45
N GLY A 237 -15.04 1.77 -3.75
CA GLY A 237 -15.45 3.14 -3.48
C GLY A 237 -16.40 3.67 -4.56
N VAL A 238 -17.48 4.32 -4.16
CA VAL A 238 -18.29 5.21 -5.03
C VAL A 238 -18.71 6.45 -4.24
N ALA A 239 -18.92 7.58 -4.90
CA ALA A 239 -19.26 8.84 -4.24
C ALA A 239 -20.73 8.91 -3.83
N ASP A 240 -21.59 8.12 -4.49
CA ASP A 240 -23.02 8.02 -4.19
C ASP A 240 -23.54 6.60 -4.40
N ARG A 241 -24.43 6.14 -3.51
CA ARG A 241 -25.02 4.79 -3.55
C ARG A 241 -25.66 4.44 -4.90
N SER A 242 -26.23 5.42 -5.62
CA SER A 242 -26.86 5.19 -6.92
C SER A 242 -25.87 4.79 -8.02
N GLN A 243 -24.57 5.03 -7.83
CA GLN A 243 -23.52 4.71 -8.79
C GLN A 243 -23.12 3.24 -8.78
N ILE A 244 -23.46 2.47 -7.72
CA ILE A 244 -23.05 1.07 -7.55
C ILE A 244 -23.40 0.21 -8.77
N ALA A 245 -24.61 0.35 -9.31
CA ALA A 245 -25.05 -0.46 -10.44
C ALA A 245 -24.24 -0.16 -11.73
N ALA A 246 -23.89 1.11 -11.95
CA ALA A 246 -23.04 1.52 -13.07
C ALA A 246 -21.60 1.00 -12.86
N ALA A 247 -21.04 1.21 -11.67
CA ALA A 247 -19.71 0.70 -11.29
C ALA A 247 -19.55 -0.81 -11.47
N GLN A 248 -20.57 -1.60 -11.12
CA GLN A 248 -20.55 -3.04 -11.38
C GLN A 248 -20.51 -3.36 -12.87
N ALA A 249 -21.30 -2.65 -13.67
CA ALA A 249 -21.45 -2.91 -15.10
C ALA A 249 -20.23 -2.46 -15.92
N THR A 250 -19.63 -1.32 -15.59
CA THR A 250 -18.62 -0.66 -16.43
C THR A 250 -17.28 -0.42 -15.74
N GLY A 251 -17.22 -0.51 -14.40
CA GLY A 251 -16.07 -0.05 -13.63
C GLY A 251 -15.97 1.48 -13.51
N GLU A 252 -16.85 2.23 -14.19
CA GLU A 252 -16.91 3.68 -14.02
C GLU A 252 -17.35 4.02 -12.60
N HIS A 253 -16.91 5.15 -12.06
CA HIS A 253 -17.18 5.59 -10.68
C HIS A 253 -16.46 4.85 -9.55
N THR A 254 -15.69 3.79 -9.83
CA THR A 254 -14.69 3.31 -8.86
C THR A 254 -13.34 3.97 -9.12
N PRO A 255 -12.57 4.30 -8.08
CA PRO A 255 -11.28 4.96 -8.24
C PRO A 255 -10.18 4.01 -8.71
N ALA A 256 -10.12 2.77 -8.18
CA ALA A 256 -8.96 1.90 -8.37
C ALA A 256 -9.24 0.44 -8.75
N GLY A 257 -10.40 -0.12 -8.38
CA GLY A 257 -10.76 -1.51 -8.72
C GLY A 257 -12.10 -1.66 -9.44
N TRP A 258 -12.23 -2.67 -10.30
CA TRP A 258 -13.50 -3.06 -10.93
C TRP A 258 -13.93 -4.45 -10.44
N PRO A 259 -15.17 -4.65 -9.92
CA PRO A 259 -15.74 -5.97 -9.61
C PRO A 259 -15.53 -7.07 -10.66
N ARG A 260 -15.45 -6.72 -11.96
CA ARG A 260 -15.14 -7.70 -13.01
C ARG A 260 -13.74 -8.29 -12.86
N GLY A 261 -12.74 -7.48 -12.52
CA GLY A 261 -11.38 -7.94 -12.27
C GLY A 261 -11.36 -8.97 -11.16
N ARG A 262 -12.06 -8.68 -10.05
CA ARG A 262 -12.27 -9.60 -8.93
C ARG A 262 -12.90 -10.89 -9.40
N ASP A 263 -14.00 -10.83 -10.14
CA ASP A 263 -14.72 -12.03 -10.59
C ASP A 263 -13.85 -12.93 -11.49
N LEU A 264 -12.90 -12.34 -12.23
CA LEU A 264 -11.91 -13.11 -12.99
C LEU A 264 -10.86 -13.73 -12.06
N PHE A 265 -10.32 -12.96 -11.12
CA PHE A 265 -9.26 -13.42 -10.23
C PHE A 265 -9.77 -14.51 -9.27
N MET A 266 -10.99 -14.34 -8.75
CA MET A 266 -11.64 -15.27 -7.85
C MET A 266 -11.84 -16.66 -8.48
N ARG A 267 -11.88 -16.80 -9.80
CA ARG A 267 -11.90 -18.14 -10.43
C ARG A 267 -10.67 -18.98 -10.09
N LEU A 268 -9.52 -18.33 -9.90
CA LEU A 268 -8.30 -18.98 -9.43
C LEU A 268 -8.34 -19.10 -7.91
N LEU A 269 -8.64 -18.02 -7.19
CA LEU A 269 -8.61 -18.00 -5.73
C LEU A 269 -9.63 -18.97 -5.11
N ASP A 270 -10.82 -19.14 -5.68
CA ASP A 270 -11.81 -20.13 -5.25
C ASP A 270 -11.24 -21.57 -5.31
N ARG A 271 -10.42 -21.89 -6.33
CA ARG A 271 -9.75 -23.20 -6.45
C ARG A 271 -8.67 -23.39 -5.40
N LEU A 272 -8.11 -22.29 -4.88
CA LEU A 272 -7.16 -22.28 -3.77
C LEU A 272 -7.86 -22.20 -2.39
N GLY A 273 -9.20 -22.23 -2.39
CA GLY A 273 -10.04 -22.30 -1.21
C GLY A 273 -10.37 -20.95 -0.58
N TYR A 274 -10.13 -19.84 -1.29
CA TYR A 274 -10.57 -18.52 -0.85
C TYR A 274 -12.08 -18.36 -1.03
N LYS A 275 -12.65 -17.49 -0.20
CA LYS A 275 -14.01 -16.99 -0.29
C LYS A 275 -13.93 -15.49 -0.55
N GLN A 276 -15.02 -14.92 -1.04
CA GLN A 276 -15.12 -13.48 -1.21
C GLN A 276 -16.36 -12.92 -0.52
N GLU A 277 -16.19 -11.73 0.03
CA GLU A 277 -17.28 -10.81 0.37
C GLU A 277 -17.00 -9.47 -0.31
N THR A 278 -18.01 -8.62 -0.42
CA THR A 278 -17.84 -7.31 -1.03
C THR A 278 -18.63 -6.28 -0.27
N TRP A 279 -18.02 -5.12 -0.08
CA TRP A 279 -18.70 -3.95 0.42
C TRP A 279 -18.41 -2.74 -0.45
N TRP A 280 -19.31 -1.76 -0.35
CA TRP A 280 -19.24 -0.51 -1.09
C TRP A 280 -19.06 0.62 -0.10
N PHE A 281 -17.95 1.35 -0.22
CA PHE A 281 -17.62 2.45 0.67
C PHE A 281 -17.79 3.81 0.00
N ASP A 282 -17.88 4.85 0.81
CA ASP A 282 -17.97 6.24 0.40
C ASP A 282 -16.59 6.74 -0.07
N SER A 283 -16.42 6.88 -1.39
CA SER A 283 -15.14 7.31 -1.96
C SER A 283 -14.78 8.77 -1.63
N ASN A 284 -15.70 9.56 -1.06
CA ASN A 284 -15.37 10.88 -0.53
C ASN A 284 -14.49 10.80 0.74
N LEU A 285 -14.38 9.62 1.36
CA LEU A 285 -13.53 9.40 2.55
C LEU A 285 -12.12 8.91 2.19
N GLY A 286 -11.97 8.20 1.09
CA GLY A 286 -10.75 7.48 0.71
C GLY A 286 -10.92 6.90 -0.70
N TYR A 287 -9.84 6.67 -1.44
CA TYR A 287 -9.95 6.03 -2.76
C TYR A 287 -9.75 4.51 -2.68
N HIS A 288 -9.22 4.02 -1.56
CA HIS A 288 -9.06 2.60 -1.27
C HIS A 288 -9.76 2.21 0.03
N GLU A 289 -10.03 0.92 0.16
CA GLU A 289 -10.61 0.33 1.37
C GLU A 289 -9.76 0.62 2.61
N ASP A 290 -8.43 0.59 2.47
CA ASP A 290 -7.46 0.84 3.54
C ASP A 290 -7.41 2.27 4.05
N CYS A 291 -7.97 3.23 3.31
CA CYS A 291 -8.16 4.59 3.76
C CYS A 291 -9.46 4.78 4.56
N VAL A 292 -10.33 3.77 4.58
CA VAL A 292 -11.67 3.84 5.20
C VAL A 292 -11.82 2.84 6.34
N MET A 293 -11.22 1.65 6.22
CA MET A 293 -11.29 0.59 7.22
C MET A 293 -9.95 0.38 7.91
N MET A 294 -9.93 0.59 9.22
CA MET A 294 -8.75 0.38 10.06
C MET A 294 -8.72 -1.05 10.59
N ASN A 295 -7.79 -1.88 10.11
CA ASN A 295 -7.54 -3.20 10.70
C ASN A 295 -6.83 -3.06 12.04
N LEU A 296 -7.32 -3.75 13.08
CA LEU A 296 -6.75 -3.71 14.43
C LEU A 296 -6.27 -5.11 14.84
N VAL A 297 -7.14 -5.90 15.45
CA VAL A 297 -6.90 -7.29 15.84
C VAL A 297 -8.03 -8.15 15.26
N GLU A 298 -7.90 -9.47 15.26
CA GLU A 298 -9.03 -10.32 14.87
C GLU A 298 -10.25 -10.02 15.76
N GLY A 299 -11.41 -9.79 15.12
CA GLY A 299 -12.63 -9.46 15.83
C GLY A 299 -12.85 -7.97 16.11
N VAL A 300 -11.94 -7.08 15.73
CA VAL A 300 -12.06 -5.63 15.96
C VAL A 300 -11.62 -4.84 14.74
N VAL A 301 -12.44 -3.85 14.34
CA VAL A 301 -12.18 -2.98 13.20
C VAL A 301 -12.56 -1.53 13.53
N GLY A 302 -11.82 -0.56 12.98
CA GLY A 302 -12.21 0.84 13.02
C GLY A 302 -12.96 1.21 11.74
N LEU A 303 -14.13 1.84 11.87
CA LEU A 303 -14.91 2.35 10.75
C LEU A 303 -15.33 3.81 10.98
N PRO A 304 -15.58 4.61 9.92
CA PRO A 304 -15.92 6.02 10.06
C PRO A 304 -17.18 6.26 10.90
N ASP A 305 -17.12 7.23 11.82
CA ASP A 305 -18.24 7.67 12.64
C ASP A 305 -19.11 8.70 11.89
N ASP A 306 -19.64 8.29 10.73
CA ASP A 306 -20.48 9.11 9.85
C ASP A 306 -21.98 8.70 9.90
N GLY A 307 -22.34 7.85 10.86
CA GLY A 307 -23.69 7.29 11.01
C GLY A 307 -24.02 6.13 10.06
N LYS A 308 -23.14 5.80 9.10
CA LYS A 308 -23.27 4.66 8.18
C LYS A 308 -22.04 3.76 8.15
N PHE A 309 -21.00 4.05 8.93
CA PHE A 309 -19.73 3.32 8.94
C PHE A 309 -18.96 3.41 7.61
N GLY A 310 -19.06 4.56 6.93
CA GLY A 310 -18.38 4.79 5.65
C GLY A 310 -18.90 3.94 4.49
N GLN A 311 -20.00 3.20 4.65
CA GLN A 311 -20.50 2.26 3.64
C GLN A 311 -21.86 2.65 3.05
N TRP A 312 -22.13 2.17 1.85
CA TRP A 312 -23.42 2.33 1.14
C TRP A 312 -24.36 1.13 1.27
N GLY A 313 -23.92 0.07 1.95
CA GLY A 313 -24.61 -1.21 2.05
C GLY A 313 -24.78 -1.72 3.47
N GLU A 314 -25.05 -3.01 3.57
CA GLU A 314 -25.01 -3.74 4.84
C GLU A 314 -23.56 -4.10 5.18
N LEU A 315 -23.27 -4.21 6.47
CA LEU A 315 -21.96 -4.65 6.94
C LEU A 315 -21.65 -6.07 6.43
N PRO A 316 -20.43 -6.34 5.94
CA PRO A 316 -19.97 -7.68 5.58
C PRO A 316 -20.24 -8.72 6.67
N LEU A 317 -20.58 -9.94 6.25
CA LEU A 317 -20.83 -11.06 7.17
C LEU A 317 -19.59 -11.40 7.99
N VAL A 318 -18.40 -11.24 7.41
CA VAL A 318 -17.13 -11.45 8.11
C VAL A 318 -16.93 -10.48 9.29
N LEU A 319 -17.59 -9.33 9.27
CA LEU A 319 -17.50 -8.29 10.32
C LEU A 319 -18.72 -8.26 11.26
N LYS A 320 -19.76 -9.06 11.01
CA LYS A 320 -21.07 -8.94 11.70
C LYS A 320 -21.00 -9.05 13.23
N ASP A 321 -20.03 -9.83 13.74
CA ASP A 321 -19.85 -10.11 15.16
C ASP A 321 -18.61 -9.38 15.73
N TRP A 322 -17.97 -8.51 14.94
CA TRP A 322 -16.77 -7.78 15.34
C TRP A 322 -17.14 -6.52 16.12
N GLU A 323 -16.27 -6.10 17.04
CA GLU A 323 -16.36 -4.77 17.63
C GLU A 323 -15.98 -3.72 16.58
N ILE A 324 -16.86 -2.74 16.39
CA ILE A 324 -16.61 -1.58 15.53
C ILE A 324 -16.22 -0.39 16.42
N LEU A 325 -15.00 0.10 16.24
CA LEU A 325 -14.53 1.33 16.85
C LEU A 325 -14.94 2.52 15.96
N PRO A 326 -15.65 3.53 16.50
CA PRO A 326 -16.10 4.69 15.73
C PRO A 326 -14.94 5.67 15.52
N ILE A 327 -14.32 5.62 14.34
CA ILE A 327 -13.19 6.49 13.98
C ILE A 327 -13.73 7.85 13.55
N ALA A 328 -13.26 8.93 14.17
CA ALA A 328 -13.71 10.27 13.84
C ALA A 328 -13.47 10.57 12.35
N VAL A 329 -14.50 11.04 11.63
CA VAL A 329 -14.41 11.32 10.18
C VAL A 329 -13.26 12.25 9.83
N GLU A 330 -12.93 13.20 10.70
CA GLU A 330 -11.80 14.10 10.50
C GLU A 330 -10.46 13.36 10.56
N ASP A 331 -10.30 12.41 11.49
CA ASP A 331 -9.11 11.58 11.57
C ASP A 331 -9.02 10.60 10.38
N VAL A 332 -10.15 10.09 9.86
CA VAL A 332 -10.18 9.31 8.61
C VAL A 332 -9.61 10.12 7.45
N LYS A 333 -10.00 11.40 7.31
CA LYS A 333 -9.46 12.32 6.29
C LYS A 333 -7.98 12.65 6.49
N ASN A 334 -7.45 12.46 7.69
CA ASN A 334 -6.03 12.59 8.02
C ASN A 334 -5.27 11.25 7.93
N GLY A 335 -5.90 10.20 7.41
CA GLY A 335 -5.24 8.91 7.17
C GLY A 335 -5.23 7.96 8.35
N ALA A 336 -6.08 8.18 9.38
CA ALA A 336 -6.13 7.30 10.55
C ALA A 336 -6.40 5.83 10.22
N CYS A 337 -7.21 5.55 9.20
CA CYS A 337 -7.51 4.19 8.79
C CYS A 337 -6.39 3.54 7.99
N ASN A 338 -5.52 4.33 7.34
CA ASN A 338 -4.34 3.84 6.62
C ASN A 338 -3.14 3.59 7.55
N ALA A 339 -3.48 3.10 8.74
CA ALA A 339 -2.59 2.71 9.81
C ALA A 339 -2.22 1.23 9.69
N THR A 340 -1.05 0.86 10.22
CA THR A 340 -0.58 -0.52 10.17
C THR A 340 -0.63 -1.15 11.56
N THR A 341 -1.42 -2.21 11.71
CA THR A 341 -1.47 -3.00 12.95
C THR A 341 -0.33 -4.01 13.05
N LEU A 342 0.22 -4.18 14.26
CA LEU A 342 1.12 -5.27 14.60
C LEU A 342 0.41 -6.58 14.95
N GLY A 343 -0.93 -6.58 15.01
CA GLY A 343 -1.76 -7.76 15.33
C GLY A 343 -1.79 -8.16 16.80
N ASP A 344 -1.05 -7.47 17.67
CA ASP A 344 -1.01 -7.70 19.12
C ASP A 344 -1.57 -6.52 19.94
N GLY A 345 -2.36 -5.67 19.28
CA GLY A 345 -2.99 -4.49 19.88
C GLY A 345 -2.15 -3.22 19.83
N ARG A 346 -0.93 -3.29 19.29
CA ARG A 346 -0.12 -2.12 18.92
C ARG A 346 -0.42 -1.69 17.48
N ILE A 347 -0.57 -0.39 17.24
CA ILE A 347 -0.94 0.15 15.93
C ILE A 347 -0.11 1.36 15.57
N PHE A 348 0.62 1.29 14.45
CA PHE A 348 1.28 2.45 13.87
C PHE A 348 0.27 3.37 13.20
N ILE A 349 0.18 4.61 13.66
CA ILE A 349 -0.83 5.58 13.20
C ILE A 349 -0.19 6.96 13.07
N ASP A 350 -0.69 7.76 12.11
CA ASP A 350 -0.24 9.14 11.97
C ASP A 350 -0.43 9.95 13.27
N SER A 351 0.60 10.69 13.67
CA SER A 351 0.64 11.42 14.95
C SER A 351 -0.39 12.56 15.03
N SER A 352 -0.92 13.02 13.89
CA SER A 352 -1.98 14.02 13.84
C SER A 352 -3.37 13.47 14.19
N CYS A 353 -3.57 12.14 14.11
CA CYS A 353 -4.84 11.45 14.35
C CYS A 353 -5.14 11.28 15.86
N THR A 354 -5.12 12.38 16.59
CA THR A 354 -5.12 12.40 18.06
C THR A 354 -6.42 11.94 18.71
N GLN A 355 -7.56 12.03 18.02
CA GLN A 355 -8.84 11.56 18.55
C GLN A 355 -8.90 10.04 18.51
N THR A 356 -8.44 9.46 17.40
CA THR A 356 -8.33 8.02 17.18
C THR A 356 -7.35 7.41 18.16
N MET A 357 -6.17 8.02 18.36
CA MET A 357 -5.21 7.52 19.37
C MET A 357 -5.82 7.46 20.78
N LYS A 358 -6.55 8.50 21.21
CA LYS A 358 -7.24 8.49 22.52
C LYS A 358 -8.32 7.42 22.60
N LEU A 359 -9.07 7.20 21.52
CA LEU A 359 -10.06 6.13 21.43
C LEU A 359 -9.39 4.76 21.61
N LEU A 360 -8.31 4.50 20.87
CA LEU A 360 -7.54 3.25 20.95
C LEU A 360 -7.03 3.00 22.37
N GLU A 361 -6.41 3.99 22.99
CA GLU A 361 -5.93 3.91 24.39
C GLU A 361 -7.07 3.60 25.36
N SER A 362 -8.23 4.26 25.20
CA SER A 362 -9.41 4.02 26.05
C SER A 362 -9.98 2.60 25.93
N LYS A 363 -9.66 1.93 24.82
CA LYS A 363 -10.05 0.54 24.51
C LYS A 363 -8.97 -0.48 24.83
N GLY A 364 -7.81 -0.04 25.36
CA GLY A 364 -6.71 -0.91 25.75
C GLY A 364 -5.74 -1.25 24.62
N TYR A 365 -5.80 -0.55 23.51
CA TYR A 365 -4.82 -0.63 22.42
C TYR A 365 -3.70 0.38 22.61
N GLU A 366 -2.55 0.12 22.00
CA GLU A 366 -1.36 0.98 22.07
C GLU A 366 -1.10 1.63 20.70
N PRO A 367 -1.54 2.89 20.49
CA PRO A 367 -1.13 3.63 19.31
C PRO A 367 0.37 3.97 19.40
N ILE A 368 1.10 3.66 18.33
CA ILE A 368 2.49 4.05 18.11
C ILE A 368 2.45 5.21 17.10
N PRO A 369 2.59 6.47 17.55
CA PRO A 369 2.50 7.62 16.65
C PRO A 369 3.65 7.59 15.66
N ILE A 370 3.40 7.88 14.38
CA ILE A 370 4.39 8.12 13.32
C ILE A 370 4.08 9.49 12.72
N ASP A 371 5.07 10.37 12.58
CA ASP A 371 4.85 11.58 11.80
C ASP A 371 4.83 11.17 10.32
N TYR A 372 3.66 11.23 9.66
CA TYR A 372 3.47 10.76 8.28
C TYR A 372 2.52 11.67 7.46
N GLN A 373 2.14 12.81 8.03
CA GLN A 373 1.13 13.70 7.47
C GLN A 373 1.61 14.38 6.17
N THR A 374 2.91 14.58 5.99
CA THR A 374 3.44 15.16 4.75
C THR A 374 3.29 14.16 3.61
N CYS A 375 3.58 12.88 3.84
CA CYS A 375 3.26 11.80 2.89
C CYS A 375 1.76 11.78 2.58
N TRP A 376 0.90 11.75 3.61
CA TRP A 376 -0.55 11.72 3.45
C TRP A 376 -1.08 12.92 2.64
N THR A 377 -0.78 14.14 3.03
CA THR A 377 -1.32 15.35 2.36
C THR A 377 -0.78 15.56 0.95
N THR A 378 0.38 14.97 0.64
CA THR A 378 1.02 15.11 -0.68
C THR A 378 0.49 14.10 -1.68
N PHE A 379 0.13 12.90 -1.21
CA PHE A 379 -0.25 11.80 -2.10
C PHE A 379 -1.56 11.09 -1.74
N ASN A 380 -2.23 11.53 -0.68
CA ASN A 380 -3.45 10.97 -0.11
C ASN A 380 -3.30 9.49 0.31
N SER A 381 -2.10 9.15 0.80
CA SER A 381 -1.68 7.79 1.10
C SER A 381 -0.84 7.74 2.36
N GLY A 382 -1.07 6.75 3.21
CA GLY A 382 -0.47 6.63 4.53
C GLY A 382 0.50 5.47 4.65
N ILE A 383 0.60 4.94 5.87
CA ILE A 383 1.60 3.95 6.25
C ILE A 383 1.28 2.61 5.57
N ASP A 384 0.02 2.15 5.63
CA ASP A 384 -0.35 0.82 5.10
C ASP A 384 -0.23 0.75 3.57
N CYS A 385 -0.60 1.80 2.83
CA CYS A 385 -0.37 1.85 1.38
C CYS A 385 1.13 1.80 1.01
N SER A 386 2.00 2.26 1.92
CA SER A 386 3.45 2.27 1.72
C SER A 386 4.08 0.89 1.91
N ASP A 387 3.32 -0.08 2.44
CA ASP A 387 3.82 -1.33 2.97
C ASP A 387 3.13 -2.56 2.38
N SER A 388 3.91 -3.54 1.97
CA SER A 388 3.41 -4.87 1.60
C SER A 388 3.66 -5.84 2.72
N ASN A 389 2.58 -6.41 3.25
CA ASN A 389 2.63 -7.48 4.23
C ASN A 389 3.16 -8.75 3.56
N ILE A 390 4.37 -9.18 3.95
CA ILE A 390 4.99 -10.42 3.46
C ILE A 390 4.78 -11.55 4.45
N TRP A 391 4.88 -11.25 5.74
CA TRP A 391 4.71 -12.23 6.80
C TRP A 391 3.85 -11.70 7.95
N ARG A 392 2.61 -12.18 8.02
CA ARG A 392 1.70 -12.11 9.17
C ARG A 392 1.24 -13.51 9.60
N GLU A 393 1.58 -13.90 10.82
CA GLU A 393 1.30 -15.25 11.34
C GLU A 393 1.14 -15.18 12.86
N ASN A 394 -0.02 -15.61 13.37
CA ASN A 394 -0.26 -15.70 14.81
C ASN A 394 0.64 -16.80 15.43
N ASP A 395 0.92 -16.69 16.74
CA ASP A 395 1.83 -17.61 17.46
C ASP A 395 1.20 -18.98 17.76
#